data_AF-A0A7S1GAI8-F1
#
_entry.id   AF-A0A7S1GAI8-F1
#
_cell.length_a   1.000
_cell.length_b   1.000
_cell.length_c   1.000
_cell.angle_alpha   90.00
_cell.angle_beta   90.00
_cell.angle_gamma   90.00
#
_symmetry.space_group_name_H-M   'P 1'
#
loop_
_entity.id
_entity.type
_entity.pdbx_description
1 polymer ?
#
loop_
_entity_poly.entity_id
_entity_poly.type
_entity_poly.pdbx_seq_one_letter_code
_entity_poly.pdbx_strand_id
1 'polypeptide(L)'
;TVTDAPEGYLLRRRHESQAWMCVHGGTTGTVVAVVDGRRMVVANVGDSTAILCGTGKQPLMQPISTWGTETPGKTLSEVPPSAWEKSGVVQLSQDHSPESESEFTRMRDFRPCPHRANHPELLFVYDTLSASKLSCPPIFVVGSDGSCTATNRGAHYKNVRN
;
A
#
# COMPACT_ATOMS: atom_id res chain seq x y z
N THR A 1 -29.99 3.25 2.44
CA THR A 1 -29.51 4.38 3.28
C THR A 1 -28.15 4.06 3.85
N VAL A 2 -27.28 5.07 4.00
CA VAL A 2 -25.96 4.97 4.65
C VAL A 2 -25.92 5.96 5.81
N THR A 3 -25.28 5.60 6.93
CA THR A 3 -25.09 6.46 8.11
C THR A 3 -23.76 6.16 8.79
N ASP A 4 -23.23 7.11 9.54
CA ASP A 4 -22.04 6.90 10.38
C ASP A 4 -22.42 6.23 11.71
N ALA A 5 -21.62 5.26 12.15
CA ALA A 5 -21.69 4.70 13.49
C ALA A 5 -20.90 5.58 14.48
N PRO A 6 -21.23 5.55 15.79
CA PRO A 6 -20.49 6.27 16.82
C PRO A 6 -18.99 5.95 16.86
N GLU A 7 -18.62 4.72 16.46
CA GLU A 7 -17.23 4.26 16.43
C GLU A 7 -16.51 4.59 15.11
N GLY A 8 -17.15 5.32 14.19
CA GLY A 8 -16.52 5.89 12.99
C GLY A 8 -16.47 4.97 11.77
N TYR A 9 -17.30 3.92 11.70
CA TYR A 9 -17.50 3.13 10.49
C TYR A 9 -18.85 3.42 9.82
N LEU A 10 -18.93 3.18 8.52
CA LEU A 10 -20.15 3.35 7.75
C LEU A 10 -21.09 2.15 7.95
N LEU A 11 -22.34 2.45 8.24
CA LEU A 11 -23.44 1.50 8.30
C LEU A 11 -24.33 1.66 7.05
N ARG A 12 -24.76 0.55 6.47
CA ARG A 12 -25.68 0.51 5.33
C ARG A 12 -26.84 -0.44 5.59
N ARG A 13 -28.05 -0.04 5.19
CA ARG A 13 -29.22 -0.90 5.04
C ARG A 13 -29.93 -0.65 3.72
N ARG A 14 -30.48 -1.70 3.08
CA ARG A 14 -31.16 -1.59 1.78
C ARG A 14 -32.63 -1.22 1.93
N HIS A 15 -33.29 -1.74 2.96
CA HIS A 15 -34.68 -1.44 3.33
C HIS A 15 -34.76 -1.04 4.81
N GLU A 16 -35.78 -0.30 5.20
CA GLU A 16 -35.94 0.16 6.59
C GLU A 16 -36.13 -0.99 7.58
N SER A 17 -36.73 -2.10 7.14
CA SER A 17 -36.92 -3.32 7.91
C SER A 17 -35.67 -4.18 8.09
N GLN A 18 -34.57 -3.86 7.40
CA GLN A 18 -33.31 -4.61 7.53
C GLN A 18 -32.44 -4.03 8.63
N ALA A 19 -31.69 -4.92 9.30
CA ALA A 19 -30.63 -4.52 10.22
C ALA A 19 -29.57 -3.69 9.50
N TRP A 20 -28.99 -2.73 10.22
CA TRP A 20 -27.81 -2.01 9.75
C TRP A 20 -26.63 -2.97 9.70
N MET A 21 -25.94 -2.98 8.56
CA MET A 21 -24.72 -3.76 8.37
C MET A 21 -23.55 -2.81 8.21
N CYS A 22 -22.43 -3.11 8.85
CA CYS A 22 -21.20 -2.38 8.58
C CYS A 22 -20.83 -2.55 7.10
N VAL A 23 -20.46 -1.45 6.45
CA VAL A 23 -20.00 -1.43 5.07
C VAL A 23 -18.61 -2.04 5.06
N HIS A 24 -18.57 -3.34 4.84
CA HIS A 24 -17.34 -4.07 4.61
C HIS A 24 -17.03 -4.00 3.12
N GLY A 25 -16.03 -3.21 2.75
CA GLY A 25 -15.60 -3.11 1.37
C GLY A 25 -14.59 -1.98 1.19
N GLY A 26 -13.35 -2.37 0.95
CA GLY A 26 -12.33 -1.52 0.35
C GLY A 26 -11.86 -2.22 -0.91
N THR A 27 -11.34 -1.45 -1.86
CA THR A 27 -10.67 -2.00 -3.04
C THR A 27 -9.29 -1.36 -3.14
N THR A 28 -8.34 -2.12 -3.65
CA THR A 28 -7.05 -1.59 -4.08
C THR A 28 -7.17 -1.17 -5.54
N GLY A 29 -6.28 -0.29 -5.99
CA GLY A 29 -6.36 0.25 -7.34
C GLY A 29 -4.99 0.68 -7.84
N THR A 30 -4.58 0.08 -8.94
CA THR A 30 -3.40 0.53 -9.69
C THR A 30 -3.85 1.01 -11.07
N VAL A 31 -3.48 2.24 -11.42
CA VAL A 31 -3.79 2.86 -12.71
C VAL A 31 -2.49 3.15 -13.44
N VAL A 32 -2.43 2.74 -14.71
CA VAL A 32 -1.33 3.05 -15.60
C VAL A 32 -1.87 3.89 -16.76
N ALA A 33 -1.36 5.11 -16.89
CA ALA A 33 -1.68 6.00 -18.00
C ALA A 33 -0.46 6.12 -18.92
N VAL A 34 -0.64 5.82 -20.21
CA VAL A 34 0.38 6.02 -21.24
C VAL A 34 0.03 7.28 -22.03
N VAL A 35 0.88 8.30 -21.91
CA VAL A 35 0.68 9.63 -22.50
C VAL A 35 1.62 9.77 -23.70
N ASP A 36 1.05 10.09 -24.86
CA ASP A 36 1.74 10.27 -26.15
C ASP A 36 2.59 9.06 -26.59
N GLY A 37 2.26 7.86 -26.09
CA GLY A 37 3.01 6.62 -26.37
C GLY A 37 4.44 6.60 -25.83
N ARG A 38 4.85 7.60 -25.03
CA ARG A 38 6.25 7.79 -24.60
C ARG A 38 6.40 7.95 -23.08
N ARG A 39 5.37 8.41 -22.39
CA ARG A 39 5.39 8.62 -20.94
C ARG A 39 4.43 7.67 -20.28
N MET A 40 4.84 7.04 -19.21
CA MET A 40 3.99 6.22 -18.37
C MET A 40 3.86 6.88 -17.00
N VAL A 41 2.64 7.02 -16.51
CA VAL A 41 2.33 7.45 -15.15
C VAL A 41 1.65 6.30 -14.45
N VAL A 42 2.17 5.93 -13.28
CA VAL A 42 1.61 4.86 -12.44
C VAL A 42 1.14 5.47 -11.13
N ALA A 43 -0.12 5.22 -10.78
CA ALA A 43 -0.69 5.57 -9.49
C ALA A 43 -1.17 4.28 -8.81
N ASN A 44 -0.76 4.05 -7.56
CA ASN A 44 -1.11 2.86 -6.81
C ASN A 44 -1.74 3.21 -5.46
N VAL A 45 -2.78 2.49 -5.09
CA VAL A 45 -3.41 2.52 -3.77
C VAL A 45 -3.64 1.08 -3.33
N GLY A 46 -2.94 0.67 -2.27
CA GLY A 46 -3.01 -0.68 -1.72
C GLY A 46 -1.83 -1.58 -2.11
N ASP A 47 -2.06 -2.88 -2.08
CA ASP A 47 -1.04 -3.95 -2.21
C ASP A 47 -0.86 -4.46 -3.66
N SER A 48 -1.54 -3.85 -4.62
CA SER A 48 -1.36 -4.19 -6.03
C SER A 48 0.02 -3.75 -6.53
N THR A 49 0.58 -4.52 -7.47
CA THR A 49 1.93 -4.28 -8.01
C THR A 49 1.88 -4.02 -9.51
N ALA A 50 2.42 -2.88 -9.95
CA ALA A 50 2.70 -2.60 -11.35
C ALA A 50 4.14 -3.01 -11.70
N ILE A 51 4.29 -3.85 -12.71
CA ILE A 51 5.60 -4.31 -13.19
C ILE A 51 5.75 -3.97 -14.67
N LEU A 52 6.86 -3.35 -15.03
CA LEU A 52 7.28 -3.13 -16.40
C LEU A 52 8.30 -4.19 -16.80
N CYS A 53 7.94 -4.98 -17.80
CA CYS A 53 8.81 -5.97 -18.41
C CYS A 53 9.20 -5.50 -19.82
N GLY A 54 10.48 -5.58 -20.15
CA GLY A 54 10.97 -5.14 -21.44
C GLY A 54 12.10 -6.02 -21.97
N THR A 55 12.13 -6.20 -23.28
CA THR A 55 13.24 -6.83 -24.00
C THR A 55 14.11 -5.71 -24.56
N GLY A 56 15.28 -5.47 -23.97
CA GLY A 56 16.11 -4.32 -24.37
C GLY A 56 17.38 -4.16 -23.53
N LYS A 57 18.41 -3.54 -24.12
CA LYS A 57 19.76 -3.43 -23.51
C LYS A 57 19.88 -2.38 -22.41
N GLN A 58 18.89 -1.51 -22.30
CA GLN A 58 18.90 -0.34 -21.45
C GLN A 58 17.56 -0.22 -20.72
N PRO A 59 17.51 0.50 -19.59
CA PRO A 59 16.24 0.84 -18.97
C PRO A 59 15.38 1.57 -20.02
N LEU A 60 14.32 0.89 -20.49
CA LEU A 60 13.37 1.43 -21.49
C LEU A 60 12.65 2.69 -20.99
N MET A 61 12.70 2.92 -19.68
CA MET A 61 12.12 4.06 -19.01
C MET A 61 13.14 4.69 -18.07
N GLN A 62 13.24 6.00 -18.14
CA GLN A 62 13.90 6.80 -17.12
C GLN A 62 12.83 7.35 -16.17
N PRO A 63 13.05 7.29 -14.84
CA PRO A 63 12.19 7.98 -13.89
C PRO A 63 12.18 9.48 -14.21
N ILE A 64 11.00 10.02 -14.52
CA ILE A 64 10.83 11.45 -14.77
C ILE A 64 10.71 12.19 -13.44
N SER A 65 9.93 11.62 -12.51
CA SER A 65 9.73 12.15 -11.17
C SER A 65 9.02 11.09 -10.31
N THR A 66 9.36 11.02 -9.03
CA THR A 66 8.53 10.40 -7.99
C THR A 66 7.84 11.52 -7.22
N TRP A 67 6.51 11.44 -7.08
CA TRP A 67 5.76 12.46 -6.34
C TRP A 67 6.28 12.50 -4.89
N GLY A 68 6.79 13.65 -4.44
CA GLY A 68 7.36 13.83 -3.09
C GLY A 68 8.89 13.69 -2.98
N THR A 69 9.61 13.40 -4.07
CA THR A 69 11.07 13.46 -4.11
C THR A 69 11.51 14.27 -5.32
N GLU A 70 11.90 15.53 -5.10
CA GLU A 70 12.53 16.34 -6.15
C GLU A 70 13.84 15.68 -6.55
N THR A 71 13.85 15.03 -7.72
CA THR A 71 15.08 14.61 -8.37
C THR A 71 15.33 15.58 -9.53
N PRO A 72 16.50 16.24 -9.60
CA PRO A 72 16.83 17.13 -10.73
C PRO A 72 16.78 16.32 -12.02
N GLY A 73 15.94 16.73 -12.96
CA GLY A 73 15.75 16.04 -14.24
C GLY A 73 17.08 15.90 -14.98
N LYS A 74 17.53 14.66 -15.20
CA LYS A 74 18.63 14.38 -16.11
C LYS A 74 18.10 14.32 -17.53
N THR A 75 18.78 15.02 -18.43
CA THR A 75 18.52 15.02 -19.87
C THR A 75 18.72 13.61 -20.43
N LEU A 76 17.69 13.08 -21.11
CA LEU A 76 17.71 11.80 -21.81
C LEU A 76 18.82 11.80 -22.88
N SER A 77 19.85 10.98 -22.71
CA SER A 77 20.87 10.76 -23.75
C SER A 77 20.46 9.62 -24.66
N GLU A 78 20.63 9.79 -25.98
CA GLU A 78 20.42 8.74 -26.99
C GLU A 78 21.42 7.59 -26.84
N VAL A 79 20.96 6.39 -27.18
CA VAL A 79 21.66 5.13 -26.90
C VAL A 79 21.83 4.33 -28.20
N PRO A 80 23.03 3.76 -28.46
CA PRO A 80 23.30 3.06 -29.71
C PRO A 80 22.58 1.70 -29.81
N PRO A 81 22.25 1.26 -31.04
CA PRO A 81 21.58 -0.02 -31.29
C PRO A 81 22.59 -1.16 -31.47
N SER A 82 22.45 -2.26 -30.72
CA SER A 82 22.80 -3.63 -31.18
C SER A 82 22.77 -4.63 -30.02
N ALA A 83 22.04 -5.76 -30.13
CA ALA A 83 22.03 -7.02 -29.33
C ALA A 83 20.85 -7.26 -28.34
N TRP A 84 20.15 -8.38 -28.51
CA TRP A 84 18.82 -8.69 -27.93
C TRP A 84 18.81 -9.67 -26.73
N GLU A 85 19.75 -9.63 -25.79
CA GLU A 85 19.93 -10.77 -24.86
C GLU A 85 19.59 -10.57 -23.36
N LYS A 86 19.01 -9.43 -22.94
CA LYS A 86 18.59 -9.27 -21.52
C LYS A 86 17.17 -8.73 -21.41
N SER A 87 16.31 -9.45 -20.70
CA SER A 87 15.02 -8.95 -20.24
C SER A 87 15.22 -8.16 -18.94
N GLY A 88 14.64 -6.97 -18.89
CA GLY A 88 14.59 -6.14 -17.68
C GLY A 88 13.21 -6.21 -17.05
N VAL A 89 13.17 -6.30 -15.72
CA VAL A 89 11.94 -6.20 -14.93
C VAL A 89 12.12 -5.03 -13.97
N VAL A 90 11.18 -4.08 -14.00
CA VAL A 90 11.17 -2.91 -13.12
C VAL A 90 9.82 -2.82 -12.42
N GLN A 91 9.81 -2.76 -11.09
CA GLN A 91 8.60 -2.48 -10.32
C GLN A 91 8.33 -0.97 -10.32
N LEU A 92 7.11 -0.57 -10.69
CA LEU A 92 6.71 0.82 -10.87
C LEU A 92 5.84 1.37 -9.72
N SER A 93 5.35 0.50 -8.83
CA SER A 93 4.55 0.88 -7.67
C SER A 93 5.20 0.48 -6.35
N GLN A 94 4.87 1.18 -5.29
CA GLN A 94 5.22 0.79 -3.92
C GLN A 94 4.16 -0.14 -3.33
N ASP A 95 4.58 -0.98 -2.39
CA ASP A 95 3.67 -1.84 -1.64
C ASP A 95 3.05 -1.05 -0.47
N HIS A 96 1.73 -0.88 -0.51
CA HIS A 96 0.96 -0.29 0.58
C HIS A 96 0.15 -1.34 1.36
N SER A 97 0.64 -2.58 1.44
CA SER A 97 0.05 -3.64 2.25
C SER A 97 0.21 -3.37 3.76
N PRO A 98 -0.62 -4.00 4.61
CA PRO A 98 -0.44 -4.00 6.05
C PRO A 98 0.89 -4.63 6.54
N GLU A 99 1.64 -5.32 5.68
CA GLU A 99 2.94 -5.93 6.00
C GLU A 99 4.14 -5.05 5.58
N SER A 100 3.88 -3.93 4.91
CA SER A 100 4.89 -2.95 4.53
C SER A 100 5.40 -2.17 5.75
N GLU A 101 6.68 -2.38 6.11
CA GLU A 101 7.36 -1.64 7.19
C GLU A 101 7.36 -0.12 6.94
N SER A 102 7.44 0.27 5.67
CA SER A 102 7.38 1.68 5.27
C SER A 102 6.01 2.29 5.53
N GLU A 103 4.92 1.55 5.29
CA GLU A 103 3.57 1.99 5.64
C GLU A 103 3.35 2.02 7.15
N PHE A 104 3.84 1.02 7.88
CA PHE A 104 3.78 1.03 9.34
C PHE A 104 4.44 2.29 9.91
N THR A 105 5.64 2.60 9.43
CA THR A 105 6.39 3.81 9.80
C THR A 105 5.63 5.07 9.42
N ARG A 106 5.16 5.18 8.16
CA ARG A 106 4.36 6.32 7.68
C ARG A 106 3.13 6.56 8.56
N MET A 107 2.43 5.50 8.95
CA MET A 107 1.24 5.59 9.81
C MET A 107 1.59 5.98 11.24
N ARG A 108 2.70 5.47 11.79
CA ARG A 108 3.20 5.85 13.10
C ARG A 108 3.53 7.33 13.16
N ASP A 109 4.21 7.84 12.14
CA ASP A 109 4.67 9.23 12.10
C ASP A 109 3.48 10.18 11.86
N PHE A 110 2.50 9.76 11.07
CA PHE A 110 1.27 10.53 10.83
C PHE A 110 0.35 10.56 12.05
N ARG A 111 0.18 9.42 12.74
CA ARG A 111 -0.73 9.29 13.88
C ARG A 111 -0.20 8.28 14.92
N PRO A 112 0.69 8.72 15.83
CA PRO A 112 1.30 7.85 16.82
C PRO A 112 0.30 7.44 17.91
N CYS A 113 0.49 6.26 18.49
CA CYS A 113 -0.32 5.78 19.60
C CYS A 113 0.02 6.54 20.89
N PRO A 114 -0.96 7.10 21.61
CA PRO A 114 -0.70 7.86 22.84
C PRO A 114 -0.21 6.99 24.01
N HIS A 115 -0.43 5.67 23.95
CA HIS A 115 -0.14 4.75 25.06
C HIS A 115 1.01 3.77 24.78
N ARG A 116 1.44 3.65 23.52
CA ARG A 116 2.51 2.73 23.12
C ARG A 116 3.52 3.49 22.27
N ALA A 117 4.68 3.76 22.86
CA ALA A 117 5.80 4.36 22.15
C ALA A 117 6.15 3.52 20.91
N ASN A 118 6.53 4.18 19.82
CA ASN A 118 6.91 3.56 18.55
C ASN A 118 5.80 2.79 17.80
N HIS A 119 4.53 2.90 18.22
CA HIS A 119 3.41 2.30 17.50
C HIS A 119 2.51 3.36 16.85
N PRO A 120 1.90 3.06 15.69
CA PRO A 120 0.76 3.82 15.18
C PRO A 120 -0.47 3.62 16.08
N GLU A 121 -1.39 4.58 16.05
CA GLU A 121 -2.69 4.42 16.69
C GLU A 121 -3.52 3.29 16.04
N LEU A 122 -3.30 3.03 14.74
CA LEU A 122 -3.98 1.98 14.01
C LEU A 122 -3.38 0.58 14.24
N LEU A 123 -4.29 -0.38 14.46
CA LEU A 123 -4.14 -1.85 14.43
C LEU A 123 -3.67 -2.45 13.10
N PHE A 124 -2.43 -2.94 13.02
CA PHE A 124 -1.98 -3.89 11.99
C PHE A 124 -2.00 -5.31 12.58
N VAL A 125 -3.09 -6.05 12.32
CA VAL A 125 -3.29 -7.41 12.84
C VAL A 125 -3.70 -8.37 11.73
N TYR A 126 -3.38 -9.66 11.90
CA TYR A 126 -3.90 -10.69 11.01
C TYR A 126 -5.38 -10.94 11.30
N ASP A 127 -6.21 -10.82 10.27
CA ASP A 127 -7.65 -11.04 10.39
C ASP A 127 -7.93 -12.54 10.58
N THR A 128 -8.77 -12.87 11.56
CA THR A 128 -9.37 -14.20 11.67
C THR A 128 -10.89 -14.05 11.80
N LEU A 129 -11.64 -14.91 11.10
CA LEU A 129 -13.11 -14.90 11.17
C LEU A 129 -13.64 -15.41 12.53
N SER A 130 -12.79 -16.05 13.32
CA SER A 130 -13.15 -16.77 14.54
C SER A 130 -12.80 -16.04 15.84
N ALA A 131 -12.09 -14.91 15.78
CA ALA A 131 -11.64 -14.20 16.98
C ALA A 131 -11.93 -12.70 16.91
N SER A 132 -11.93 -12.05 18.08
CA SER A 132 -11.98 -10.60 18.16
C SER A 132 -10.70 -10.00 17.56
N LYS A 133 -10.82 -8.85 16.90
CA LYS A 133 -9.68 -8.13 16.33
C LYS A 133 -8.61 -7.78 17.35
N LEU A 134 -9.02 -7.50 18.59
CA LEU A 134 -8.12 -7.20 19.69
C LEU A 134 -7.33 -8.44 20.16
N SER A 135 -7.82 -9.63 19.84
CA SER A 135 -7.12 -10.90 20.11
C SER A 135 -6.30 -11.42 18.93
N CYS A 136 -6.37 -10.73 17.79
CA CYS A 136 -5.57 -11.09 16.62
C CYS A 136 -4.08 -10.77 16.87
N PRO A 137 -3.16 -11.64 16.42
CA PRO A 137 -1.74 -11.38 16.57
C PRO A 137 -1.33 -10.15 15.74
N PRO A 138 -0.46 -9.28 16.28
CA PRO A 138 0.07 -8.14 15.54
C PRO A 138 0.93 -8.60 14.37
N ILE A 139 0.91 -7.84 13.28
CA ILE A 139 1.74 -8.10 12.10
C ILE A 139 3.21 -7.81 12.41
N PHE A 140 3.49 -6.71 13.13
CA PHE A 140 4.85 -6.26 13.43
C PHE A 140 5.24 -6.51 14.89
N VAL A 141 6.51 -6.89 15.08
CA VAL A 141 7.21 -6.74 16.36
C VAL A 141 8.00 -5.44 16.30
N VAL A 142 7.85 -4.60 17.33
CA VAL A 142 8.51 -3.29 17.41
C VAL A 142 9.58 -3.34 18.50
N GLY A 143 10.82 -3.02 18.12
CA GLY A 143 11.96 -2.89 19.02
C GLY A 143 11.88 -1.63 19.89
N SER A 144 12.66 -1.59 20.97
CA SER A 144 12.76 -0.41 21.83
C SER A 144 13.35 0.82 21.10
N ASP A 145 14.14 0.59 20.06
CA ASP A 145 14.70 1.59 19.15
C ASP A 145 13.72 2.07 18.08
N GLY A 146 12.51 1.50 18.04
CA GLY A 146 11.50 1.82 17.04
C GLY A 146 11.67 1.12 15.69
N SER A 147 12.63 0.21 15.57
CA SER A 147 12.68 -0.73 14.44
C SER A 147 11.43 -1.61 14.46
N CYS A 148 10.89 -1.94 13.28
CA CYS A 148 9.76 -2.86 13.15
C CYS A 148 10.13 -4.00 12.20
N THR A 149 9.67 -5.20 12.49
CA THR A 149 9.87 -6.36 11.61
C THR A 149 8.58 -7.15 11.50
N ALA A 150 8.19 -7.50 10.28
CA ALA A 150 7.00 -8.32 10.03
C ALA A 150 7.20 -9.74 10.59
N THR A 151 6.15 -10.27 11.21
CA THR A 151 6.18 -11.61 11.83
C THR A 151 5.91 -12.73 10.84
N ASN A 152 5.26 -12.45 9.70
CA ASN A 152 4.88 -13.41 8.65
C ASN A 152 4.04 -14.59 9.17
N ARG A 153 3.14 -14.35 10.13
CA ARG A 153 2.39 -15.41 10.83
C ARG A 153 0.94 -15.59 10.37
N GLY A 154 0.50 -14.93 9.30
CA GLY A 154 -0.89 -15.01 8.84
C GLY A 154 -1.07 -14.91 7.33
N ALA A 155 -2.31 -15.11 6.87
CA ALA A 155 -2.66 -15.19 5.45
C ALA A 155 -3.68 -14.13 4.99
N HIS A 156 -4.27 -13.37 5.91
CA HIS A 156 -5.30 -12.35 5.61
C HIS A 156 -5.18 -11.19 6.61
N TYR A 157 -5.40 -9.95 6.14
CA TYR A 157 -5.24 -8.74 6.96
C TYR A 157 -6.39 -7.75 6.77
N LYS A 158 -6.71 -7.00 7.84
CA LYS A 158 -7.57 -5.82 7.82
C LYS A 158 -7.06 -4.80 8.83
N ASN A 159 -7.14 -3.53 8.46
CA ASN A 159 -6.85 -2.39 9.32
C ASN A 159 -7.98 -2.18 10.33
N VAL A 160 -7.66 -2.09 11.63
CA VAL A 160 -8.64 -1.91 12.70
C VAL A 160 -8.23 -0.75 13.61
N ARG A 161 -9.15 0.16 13.95
CA ARG A 161 -8.91 1.19 14.96
C ARG A 161 -9.15 0.60 16.35
N ASN A 162 -8.29 0.96 17.30
CA ASN A 162 -8.52 0.72 18.73
C ASN A 162 -9.56 1.66 19.29
#